data_AF-A0A834UR04-F1
#
_entry.id   AF-A0A834UR04-F1
#
_cell.length_a   1.000
_cell.length_b   1.000
_cell.length_c   1.000
_cell.angle_alpha   90.00
_cell.angle_beta   90.00
_cell.angle_gamma   90.00
#
_symmetry.space_group_name_H-M   'P 1'
#
loop_
_entity.id
_entity.type
_entity.pdbx_description
1 polymer ?
#
loop_
_entity_poly.entity_id
_entity_poly.type
_entity_poly.pdbx_seq_one_letter_code
_entity_poly.pdbx_strand_id
1 'polypeptide(L)'
;MDTGSMLFLGQGRNPRRKFAQRARSLYRTEILATSFKNYRVARHQMDLAMEKKTGGKIKTFFEGMKMHSVLILANYIFFKGKWKYRFDPKDTRIMPFSVSKELSVPVPMMQRLGWFQLQYFRHLHSHALQVPCVCNTTALFILPEKGTVAQVDEALMKDNLDKWTEPFPLK
;
A
#
# COMPACT_ATOMS: atom_id res chain seq x y z
N MET A 1 -1.15 -2.14 -11.51
CA MET A 1 -0.36 -1.56 -10.41
C MET A 1 0.56 -0.56 -11.04
N ASP A 2 0.55 0.67 -10.55
CA ASP A 2 1.36 1.76 -11.07
C ASP A 2 2.43 2.09 -10.02
N THR A 3 3.69 1.90 -10.38
CA THR A 3 4.83 2.03 -9.48
C THR A 3 5.99 2.71 -10.17
N GLY A 4 6.77 3.41 -9.36
CA GLY A 4 8.03 3.99 -9.80
C GLY A 4 8.67 4.76 -8.67
N SER A 5 9.69 5.51 -9.03
CA SER A 5 10.40 6.35 -8.08
C SER A 5 10.78 7.68 -8.71
N MET A 6 11.01 8.67 -7.86
CA MET A 6 11.49 9.99 -8.25
C MET A 6 12.69 10.33 -7.39
N LEU A 7 13.75 10.79 -8.03
CA LEU A 7 14.97 11.24 -7.39
C LEU A 7 15.12 12.74 -7.62
N PHE A 8 14.94 13.51 -6.56
CA PHE A 8 15.12 14.95 -6.57
C PHE A 8 16.53 15.27 -6.11
N LEU A 9 17.34 15.80 -7.00
CA LEU A 9 18.75 16.09 -6.77
C LEU A 9 18.97 17.60 -6.70
N GLY A 10 19.78 18.06 -5.76
CA GLY A 10 20.10 19.48 -5.64
C GLY A 10 20.65 20.06 -6.96
N GLN A 11 20.14 21.24 -7.36
CA GLN A 11 20.62 21.94 -8.56
C GLN A 11 22.15 22.08 -8.60
N GLY A 12 22.72 21.94 -9.79
CA GLY A 12 24.17 21.98 -10.02
C GLY A 12 24.90 20.68 -9.69
N ARG A 13 24.19 19.64 -9.25
CA ARG A 13 24.76 18.31 -9.01
C ARG A 13 24.38 17.36 -10.13
N ASN A 14 25.31 16.49 -10.48
CA ASN A 14 25.10 15.44 -11.47
C ASN A 14 25.34 14.07 -10.82
N PRO A 15 24.38 13.13 -10.92
CA PRO A 15 24.63 11.77 -10.47
C PRO A 15 25.65 11.09 -11.39
N ARG A 16 26.42 10.14 -10.86
CA ARG A 16 27.30 9.30 -11.69
C ARG A 16 26.47 8.63 -12.81
N ARG A 17 26.98 8.62 -14.04
CA ARG A 17 26.27 8.06 -15.22
C ARG A 17 25.73 6.65 -14.97
N LYS A 18 26.57 5.77 -14.39
CA LYS A 18 26.20 4.39 -14.06
C LYS A 18 25.02 4.33 -13.06
N PHE A 19 25.00 5.21 -12.06
CA PHE A 19 23.91 5.28 -11.09
C PHE A 19 22.61 5.73 -11.76
N ALA A 20 22.66 6.80 -12.56
CA ALA A 20 21.47 7.31 -13.25
C ALA A 20 20.88 6.29 -14.23
N GLN A 21 21.72 5.56 -14.96
CA GLN A 21 21.29 4.47 -15.84
C GLN A 21 20.61 3.34 -15.07
N ARG A 22 21.19 2.90 -13.94
CA ARG A 22 20.60 1.85 -13.10
C ARG A 22 19.29 2.28 -12.46
N ALA A 23 19.21 3.50 -11.93
CA ALA A 23 17.99 4.04 -11.34
C ALA A 23 16.83 4.07 -12.35
N ARG A 24 17.09 4.59 -13.57
CA ARG A 24 16.09 4.63 -14.64
C ARG A 24 15.66 3.25 -15.10
N SER A 25 16.62 2.34 -15.33
CA SER A 25 16.32 1.02 -15.90
C SER A 25 15.66 0.07 -14.90
N LEU A 26 16.18 -0.02 -13.67
CA LEU A 26 15.73 -0.99 -12.67
C LEU A 26 14.50 -0.51 -11.89
N TYR A 27 14.42 0.79 -11.59
CA TYR A 27 13.43 1.35 -10.67
C TYR A 27 12.47 2.33 -11.34
N ARG A 28 12.56 2.48 -12.67
CA ARG A 28 11.81 3.47 -13.47
C ARG A 28 11.94 4.88 -12.88
N THR A 29 13.11 5.18 -12.30
CA THR A 29 13.33 6.41 -11.57
C THR A 29 13.39 7.60 -12.52
N GLU A 30 12.58 8.62 -12.24
CA GLU A 30 12.72 9.92 -12.86
C GLU A 30 13.66 10.78 -12.02
N ILE A 31 14.66 11.41 -12.65
CA ILE A 31 15.66 12.23 -11.94
C ILE A 31 15.38 13.69 -12.28
N LEU A 32 15.09 14.49 -11.26
CA LEU A 32 14.77 15.91 -11.39
C LEU A 32 15.78 16.74 -10.62
N ALA A 33 16.27 17.81 -11.26
CA ALA A 33 17.08 18.81 -10.57
C ALA A 33 16.15 19.76 -9.82
N THR A 34 16.35 19.91 -8.51
CA THR A 34 15.49 20.68 -7.62
C THR A 34 16.31 21.67 -6.81
N SER A 35 15.85 22.93 -6.76
CA SER A 35 16.50 23.96 -5.95
C SER A 35 16.02 23.88 -4.52
N PHE A 36 16.81 23.24 -3.65
CA PHE A 36 16.48 23.17 -2.22
C PHE A 36 16.77 24.47 -1.45
N LYS A 37 17.19 25.55 -2.12
CA LYS A 37 17.45 26.86 -1.49
C LYS A 37 16.18 27.51 -0.96
N ASN A 38 15.06 27.41 -1.71
CA ASN A 38 13.76 27.85 -1.25
C ASN A 38 12.86 26.63 -1.05
N TYR A 39 12.65 26.29 0.22
CA TYR A 39 11.91 25.11 0.61
C TYR A 39 10.48 25.07 0.07
N ARG A 40 9.75 26.19 0.14
CA ARG A 40 8.34 26.25 -0.29
C ARG A 40 8.22 25.98 -1.78
N VAL A 41 9.13 26.56 -2.56
CA VAL A 41 9.20 26.36 -4.01
C VAL A 41 9.61 24.93 -4.35
N ALA A 42 10.64 24.39 -3.68
CA ALA A 42 11.09 23.01 -3.87
C ALA A 42 9.96 22.02 -3.59
N ARG A 43 9.31 22.14 -2.43
CA ARG A 43 8.18 21.31 -2.04
C ARG A 43 7.08 21.34 -3.09
N HIS A 44 6.64 22.53 -3.49
CA HIS A 44 5.60 22.69 -4.50
C HIS A 44 5.98 22.01 -5.83
N GLN A 45 7.23 22.16 -6.29
CA GLN A 45 7.71 21.49 -7.50
C GLN A 45 7.70 19.96 -7.37
N MET A 46 8.12 19.42 -6.22
CA MET A 46 8.15 17.98 -6.00
C MET A 46 6.75 17.38 -5.84
N ASP A 47 5.85 18.06 -5.12
CA ASP A 47 4.45 17.67 -4.99
C ASP A 47 3.76 17.68 -6.37
N LEU A 48 3.93 18.74 -7.18
CA LEU A 48 3.41 18.78 -8.55
C LEU A 48 3.96 17.66 -9.44
N ALA A 49 5.26 17.35 -9.32
CA ALA A 49 5.88 16.29 -10.09
C ALA A 49 5.33 14.92 -9.69
N MET A 50 5.11 14.67 -8.40
CA MET A 50 4.48 13.46 -7.87
C MET A 50 3.01 13.34 -8.31
N GLU A 51 2.28 14.46 -8.26
CA GLU A 51 0.87 14.51 -8.68
C GLU A 51 0.74 14.18 -10.16
N LYS A 52 1.56 14.83 -11.02
CA LYS A 52 1.59 14.52 -12.45
C LYS A 52 1.94 13.06 -12.70
N LYS A 53 2.93 12.52 -11.98
CA LYS A 53 3.39 11.14 -12.18
C LYS A 53 2.34 10.11 -11.79
N THR A 54 1.57 10.39 -10.75
CA THR A 54 0.54 9.49 -10.21
C THR A 54 -0.85 9.71 -10.82
N GLY A 55 -0.97 10.66 -11.77
CA GLY A 55 -2.23 11.02 -12.40
C GLY A 55 -3.23 11.65 -11.42
N GLY A 56 -2.75 12.49 -10.52
CA GLY A 56 -3.58 13.23 -9.56
C GLY A 56 -3.90 12.50 -8.25
N LYS A 57 -3.35 11.29 -8.05
CA LYS A 57 -3.73 10.41 -6.93
C LYS A 57 -2.94 10.69 -5.65
N ILE A 58 -1.69 11.11 -5.77
CA ILE A 58 -0.83 11.53 -4.66
C ILE A 58 -0.53 13.01 -4.86
N LYS A 59 -1.17 13.87 -4.07
CA LYS A 59 -1.12 15.34 -4.26
C LYS A 59 -0.10 16.03 -3.36
N THR A 60 -0.07 15.67 -2.08
CA THR A 60 0.86 16.22 -1.09
C THR A 60 1.62 15.09 -0.43
N PHE A 61 2.94 15.08 -0.61
CA PHE A 61 3.80 14.02 -0.11
C PHE A 61 4.94 14.55 0.77
N PHE A 62 5.40 15.78 0.54
CA PHE A 62 6.65 16.26 1.11
C PHE A 62 6.47 17.23 2.30
N GLU A 63 5.68 16.82 3.30
CA GLU A 63 5.47 17.59 4.54
C GLU A 63 6.64 17.47 5.51
N GLY A 64 7.00 18.57 6.20
CA GLY A 64 7.96 18.55 7.30
C GLY A 64 9.44 18.30 6.95
N MET A 65 9.85 18.35 5.67
CA MET A 65 11.25 18.13 5.31
C MET A 65 12.19 19.26 5.79
N LYS A 66 13.43 18.89 6.13
CA LYS A 66 14.46 19.81 6.66
C LYS A 66 15.24 20.54 5.55
N MET A 67 15.73 21.74 5.89
CA MET A 67 16.33 22.74 4.99
C MET A 67 17.63 22.35 4.26
N HIS A 68 18.19 21.15 4.48
CA HIS A 68 19.51 20.78 3.95
C HIS A 68 19.54 19.46 3.19
N SER A 69 18.49 19.19 2.41
CA SER A 69 18.44 17.99 1.58
C SER A 69 19.29 18.21 0.32
N VAL A 70 20.26 17.31 0.08
CA VAL A 70 21.05 17.28 -1.16
C VAL A 70 20.41 16.34 -2.20
N LEU A 71 19.64 15.37 -1.72
CA LEU A 71 19.01 14.32 -2.49
C LEU A 71 17.78 13.81 -1.74
N ILE A 72 16.68 13.61 -2.45
CA ILE A 72 15.45 13.00 -1.93
C ILE A 72 15.04 11.89 -2.89
N LEU A 73 14.87 10.68 -2.37
CA LEU A 73 14.32 9.55 -3.11
C LEU A 73 12.90 9.29 -2.61
N ALA A 74 11.93 9.41 -3.51
CA ALA A 74 10.53 9.11 -3.23
C ALA A 74 10.08 7.92 -4.06
N ASN A 75 9.47 6.93 -3.41
CA ASN A 75 8.82 5.81 -4.07
C ASN A 75 7.31 6.03 -4.07
N TYR A 76 6.65 5.68 -5.16
CA TYR A 76 5.18 5.66 -5.21
C TYR A 76 4.69 4.30 -5.69
N ILE A 77 3.58 3.89 -5.10
CA ILE A 77 2.85 2.68 -5.42
C ILE A 77 1.36 3.00 -5.39
N PHE A 78 0.67 2.69 -6.48
CA PHE A 78 -0.77 2.79 -6.57
C PHE A 78 -1.37 1.48 -7.09
N PHE A 79 -2.28 0.92 -6.29
CA PHE A 79 -3.02 -0.28 -6.65
C PHE A 79 -4.52 0.03 -6.66
N LYS A 80 -5.15 -0.19 -7.82
CA LYS A 80 -6.60 -0.22 -7.98
C LYS A 80 -7.01 -1.60 -8.44
N GLY A 81 -7.28 -2.47 -7.48
CA GLY A 81 -7.79 -3.81 -7.73
C GLY A 81 -9.24 -3.78 -8.16
N LYS A 82 -9.62 -4.74 -9.02
CA LYS A 82 -11.02 -5.13 -9.20
C LYS A 82 -11.13 -6.56 -8.71
N TRP A 83 -12.13 -6.83 -7.87
CA TRP A 83 -12.41 -8.20 -7.46
C TRP A 83 -12.70 -9.08 -8.69
N LYS A 84 -12.13 -10.29 -8.72
CA LYS A 84 -12.38 -11.27 -9.78
C LYS A 84 -13.86 -11.63 -9.83
N TYR A 85 -14.42 -11.87 -8.65
CA TYR A 85 -15.85 -11.98 -8.42
C TYR A 85 -16.26 -10.73 -7.64
N ARG A 86 -17.24 -9.96 -8.12
CA ARG A 86 -17.64 -8.70 -7.46
C ARG A 86 -18.69 -8.95 -6.38
N PHE A 87 -18.84 -8.00 -5.47
CA PHE A 87 -19.98 -7.93 -4.56
C PHE A 87 -21.13 -7.23 -5.29
N ASP A 88 -22.37 -7.65 -5.06
CA ASP A 88 -23.53 -6.90 -5.54
C ASP A 88 -23.74 -5.69 -4.60
N PRO A 89 -23.74 -4.45 -5.11
CA PRO A 89 -24.05 -3.29 -4.28
C PRO A 89 -25.38 -3.38 -3.54
N LYS A 90 -26.37 -4.13 -4.06
CA LYS A 90 -27.67 -4.35 -3.41
C LYS A 90 -27.58 -5.15 -2.11
N ASP A 91 -26.54 -5.96 -1.97
CA ASP A 91 -26.27 -6.76 -0.76
C ASP A 91 -25.42 -6.00 0.27
N THR A 92 -25.04 -4.76 -0.02
CA THR A 92 -24.32 -3.91 0.93
C THR A 92 -25.29 -3.29 1.92
N ARG A 93 -25.05 -3.46 3.22
CA ARG A 93 -25.93 -2.96 4.30
C ARG A 93 -25.14 -2.23 5.36
N ILE A 94 -25.76 -1.24 6.02
CA ILE A 94 -25.15 -0.60 7.18
C ILE A 94 -25.14 -1.60 8.35
N MET A 95 -23.95 -1.90 8.87
CA MET A 95 -23.75 -2.85 9.97
C MET A 95 -22.74 -2.30 10.99
N PRO A 96 -22.82 -2.73 12.26
CA PRO A 96 -21.85 -2.35 13.28
C PRO A 96 -20.45 -2.94 12.99
N PHE A 97 -19.41 -2.11 13.11
CA PHE A 97 -18.00 -2.51 13.11
C PHE A 97 -17.36 -2.13 14.45
N SER A 98 -16.86 -3.12 15.18
CA SER A 98 -16.22 -2.93 16.48
C SER A 98 -14.81 -2.37 16.31
N VAL A 99 -14.60 -1.12 16.74
CA VAL A 99 -13.29 -0.45 16.77
C VAL A 99 -12.53 -0.83 18.06
N SER A 100 -13.27 -0.98 19.16
CA SER A 100 -12.77 -1.52 20.43
C SER A 100 -13.83 -2.44 21.05
N LYS A 101 -13.59 -2.93 22.27
CA LYS A 101 -14.59 -3.74 22.99
C LYS A 101 -15.84 -2.93 23.35
N GLU A 102 -15.70 -1.61 23.49
CA GLU A 102 -16.72 -0.67 23.96
C GLU A 102 -17.28 0.20 22.82
N LEU A 103 -16.51 0.38 21.74
CA LEU A 103 -16.86 1.27 20.64
C LEU A 103 -17.19 0.48 19.37
N SER A 104 -18.38 0.72 18.83
CA SER A 104 -18.80 0.23 17.52
C SER A 104 -19.33 1.39 16.67
N VAL A 105 -18.97 1.39 15.39
CA VAL A 105 -19.40 2.41 14.42
C VAL A 105 -20.16 1.76 13.27
N PRO A 106 -21.22 2.39 12.72
CA PRO A 106 -21.91 1.87 11.54
C PRO A 106 -21.03 2.03 10.29
N VAL A 107 -20.90 0.96 9.50
CA VAL A 107 -20.18 0.97 8.21
C VAL A 107 -21.01 0.30 7.12
N PRO A 108 -20.86 0.69 5.84
CA PRO A 108 -21.41 -0.07 4.72
C PRO A 108 -20.65 -1.39 4.56
N MET A 109 -21.26 -2.48 5.03
CA MET A 109 -20.70 -3.82 5.00
C MET A 109 -21.16 -4.57 3.75
N MET A 110 -20.20 -4.99 2.92
CA MET A 110 -20.47 -5.79 1.73
C MET A 110 -20.74 -7.25 2.12
N GLN A 111 -21.65 -7.92 1.40
CA GLN A 111 -21.98 -9.32 1.62
C GLN A 111 -21.98 -10.08 0.30
N ARG A 112 -21.55 -11.35 0.33
CA ARG A 112 -21.67 -12.27 -0.80
C ARG A 112 -21.57 -13.71 -0.34
N LEU A 113 -22.46 -14.57 -0.85
CA LEU A 113 -22.34 -16.02 -0.74
C LEU A 113 -21.51 -16.59 -1.89
N GLY A 114 -20.64 -17.55 -1.59
CA GLY A 114 -19.86 -18.23 -2.61
C GLY A 114 -18.71 -19.04 -2.03
N TRP A 115 -17.93 -19.65 -2.92
CA TRP A 115 -16.74 -20.40 -2.55
C TRP A 115 -15.57 -19.45 -2.29
N PHE A 116 -15.01 -19.55 -1.09
CA PHE A 116 -13.85 -18.76 -0.67
C PHE A 116 -12.78 -19.67 -0.04
N GLN A 117 -11.54 -19.26 -0.22
CA GLN A 117 -10.40 -19.80 0.50
C GLN A 117 -10.39 -19.19 1.90
N LEU A 118 -10.98 -19.89 2.87
CA LEU A 118 -11.12 -19.50 4.27
C LEU A 118 -10.52 -20.58 5.16
N GLN A 119 -9.56 -20.20 6.00
CA GLN A 119 -8.91 -21.13 6.93
C GLN A 119 -8.72 -20.47 8.30
N TYR A 120 -8.89 -21.26 9.36
CA TYR A 120 -8.47 -20.84 10.70
C TYR A 120 -7.03 -21.30 10.97
N PHE A 121 -6.18 -20.37 11.37
CA PHE A 121 -4.78 -20.59 11.73
C PHE A 121 -4.62 -20.52 13.25
N ARG A 122 -4.43 -21.69 13.87
CA ARG A 122 -4.33 -21.82 15.34
C ARG A 122 -3.20 -20.99 15.94
N HIS A 123 -2.04 -20.95 15.29
CA HIS A 123 -0.89 -20.20 15.79
C HIS A 123 -1.04 -18.69 15.66
N LEU A 124 -2.00 -18.22 14.85
CA LEU A 124 -2.37 -16.81 14.76
C LEU A 124 -3.62 -16.47 15.56
N HIS A 125 -4.33 -17.45 16.13
CA HIS A 125 -5.66 -17.23 16.72
C HIS A 125 -6.59 -16.45 15.75
N SER A 126 -6.53 -16.77 14.45
CA SER A 126 -7.14 -15.93 13.41
C SER A 126 -7.78 -16.74 12.28
N HIS A 127 -8.86 -16.19 11.70
CA HIS A 127 -9.35 -16.61 10.39
C HIS A 127 -8.64 -15.82 9.30
N ALA A 128 -8.20 -16.52 8.25
CA ALA A 128 -7.64 -15.92 7.06
C ALA A 128 -8.55 -16.18 5.85
N LEU A 129 -8.89 -15.12 5.13
CA LEU A 129 -9.74 -15.14 3.95
C LEU A 129 -8.97 -14.59 2.75
N GLN A 130 -8.86 -15.37 1.69
CA GLN A 130 -8.30 -14.92 0.42
C GLN A 130 -9.42 -14.52 -0.56
N VAL A 131 -9.34 -13.29 -1.08
CA VAL A 131 -10.28 -12.75 -2.07
C VAL A 131 -9.54 -12.39 -3.36
N PRO A 132 -9.78 -13.11 -4.47
CA PRO A 132 -9.04 -12.90 -5.71
C PRO A 132 -9.45 -11.61 -6.44
N CYS A 133 -8.48 -10.96 -7.07
CA CYS A 133 -8.64 -9.83 -7.98
C CYS A 133 -8.40 -10.27 -9.44
N VAL A 134 -8.88 -9.46 -10.39
CA VAL A 134 -8.77 -9.72 -11.84
C VAL A 134 -7.30 -9.77 -12.31
N CYS A 135 -6.40 -9.06 -11.65
CA CYS A 135 -5.01 -8.87 -12.08
C CYS A 135 -4.02 -9.91 -11.49
N ASN A 136 -4.44 -11.17 -11.34
CA ASN A 136 -3.65 -12.24 -10.71
C ASN A 136 -3.10 -11.86 -9.32
N THR A 137 -3.81 -11.00 -8.60
CA THR A 137 -3.51 -10.66 -7.22
C THR A 137 -4.63 -11.15 -6.32
N THR A 138 -4.31 -11.36 -5.04
CA THR A 138 -5.26 -11.80 -4.02
C THR A 138 -5.14 -10.87 -2.84
N ALA A 139 -6.28 -10.40 -2.32
CA ALA A 139 -6.31 -9.72 -1.03
C ALA A 139 -6.45 -10.78 0.08
N LEU A 140 -5.56 -10.72 1.07
CA LEU A 140 -5.62 -11.55 2.27
C LEU A 140 -6.21 -10.72 3.41
N PHE A 141 -7.30 -11.20 4.00
CA PHE A 141 -7.91 -10.62 5.19
C PHE A 141 -7.65 -11.54 6.36
N ILE A 142 -7.07 -11.01 7.44
CA ILE A 142 -6.80 -11.74 8.68
C ILE A 142 -7.70 -11.17 9.75
N LEU A 143 -8.61 -11.99 10.27
CA LEU A 143 -9.54 -11.65 11.32
C LEU A 143 -9.10 -12.33 12.62
N PRO A 144 -8.44 -11.59 13.53
CA PRO A 144 -7.98 -12.13 14.80
C PRO A 144 -9.14 -12.33 15.79
N GLU A 145 -8.94 -13.27 16.72
CA GLU A 145 -9.79 -13.41 17.89
C GLU A 145 -9.73 -12.16 18.76
N LYS A 146 -10.81 -11.91 19.51
CA LYS A 146 -10.97 -10.71 20.33
C LYS A 146 -9.81 -10.57 21.32
N GLY A 147 -9.06 -9.49 21.21
CA GLY A 147 -7.95 -9.16 22.12
C GLY A 147 -6.60 -9.77 21.74
N THR A 148 -6.48 -10.45 20.60
CA THR A 148 -5.23 -11.12 20.18
C THR A 148 -4.43 -10.34 19.13
N VAL A 149 -4.92 -9.18 18.65
CA VAL A 149 -4.31 -8.40 17.55
C VAL A 149 -2.80 -8.24 17.67
N ALA A 150 -2.29 -7.86 18.85
CA ALA A 150 -0.85 -7.67 19.05
C ALA A 150 -0.03 -8.97 18.89
N GLN A 151 -0.58 -10.11 19.34
CA GLN A 151 0.05 -11.43 19.17
C GLN A 151 0.05 -11.84 17.70
N VAL A 152 -1.04 -11.52 16.98
CA VAL A 152 -1.16 -11.78 15.54
C VAL A 152 -0.14 -10.95 14.77
N ASP A 153 0.00 -9.66 15.09
CA ASP A 153 1.01 -8.80 14.46
C ASP A 153 2.42 -9.33 14.66
N GLU A 154 2.77 -9.74 15.89
CA GLU A 154 4.08 -10.32 16.19
C GLU A 154 4.31 -11.66 15.46
N ALA A 155 3.29 -12.53 15.44
CA ALA A 155 3.36 -13.80 14.74
C ALA A 155 3.51 -13.62 13.23
N LEU A 156 2.81 -12.65 12.63
CA LEU A 156 2.93 -12.32 11.21
C LEU A 156 4.32 -11.80 10.84
N MET A 157 4.99 -11.06 11.74
CA MET A 157 6.38 -10.62 11.52
C MET A 157 7.39 -11.77 11.57
N LYS A 158 7.08 -12.83 12.32
CA LYS A 158 7.96 -14.00 12.50
C LYS A 158 7.73 -15.08 11.44
N ASP A 159 6.54 -15.15 10.85
CA ASP A 159 6.20 -16.21 9.92
C ASP A 159 6.58 -15.90 8.47
N ASN A 160 6.67 -16.94 7.63
CA ASN A 160 6.87 -16.76 6.20
C ASN A 160 5.53 -16.40 5.52
N LEU A 161 5.53 -15.31 4.74
CA LEU A 161 4.35 -14.83 4.02
C LEU A 161 3.75 -15.89 3.09
N ASP A 162 4.59 -16.79 2.55
CA ASP A 162 4.17 -17.84 1.62
C ASP A 162 3.09 -18.77 2.21
N LYS A 163 3.11 -19.00 3.53
CA LYS A 163 2.15 -19.87 4.22
C LYS A 163 0.70 -19.38 4.12
N TRP A 164 0.51 -18.09 3.83
CA TRP A 164 -0.80 -17.43 3.82
C TRP A 164 -1.24 -17.02 2.42
N THR A 165 -0.32 -17.02 1.47
CA THR A 165 -0.53 -16.54 0.09
C THR A 165 -0.66 -17.69 -0.90
N GLU A 166 -0.19 -18.89 -0.57
CA GLU A 166 -0.54 -20.10 -1.30
C GLU A 166 -2.03 -20.47 -1.07
N PRO A 167 -2.69 -21.13 -2.03
CA PRO A 167 -4.04 -21.66 -1.83
C PRO A 167 -4.06 -22.56 -0.60
N PHE A 168 -5.05 -22.37 0.27
CA PHE A 168 -5.18 -23.20 1.46
C PHE A 168 -5.50 -24.64 1.05
N PRO A 169 -4.89 -25.65 1.72
CA PRO A 169 -5.21 -27.05 1.43
C PRO A 169 -6.72 -27.28 1.59
N LEU A 170 -7.35 -27.84 0.55
CA LEU A 170 -8.73 -28.28 0.65
C LEU A 170 -8.77 -29.47 1.61
N LYS A 171 -9.53 -29.33 2.70
CA LYS A 171 -9.83 -30.43 3.62
C LYS A 171 -11.02 -31.23 3.12
#